data_AF-A7VLI8-F1
#
_entry.id   AF-A7VLI8-F1
#
_cell.length_a   1.000
_cell.length_b   1.000
_cell.length_c   1.000
_cell.angle_alpha   90.00
_cell.angle_beta   90.00
_cell.angle_gamma   90.00
#
_symmetry.space_group_name_H-M   'P 1'
#
loop_
_entity.id
_entity.type
_entity.pdbx_description
1 polymer ?
#
loop_
_entity_poly.entity_id
_entity_poly.type
_entity_poly.pdbx_seq_one_letter_code
_entity_poly.pdbx_strand_id
1 'polypeptide(L)'
;IPLNLRARYVFCTAPINRNLPFVCTSLLKFARQFSRNEPLTFQWICKHLHWPVSSPKSIKDLMHLEAVHDILDLYLWLSYRFMDMFPHAGLVRSIQKELDAIIQNGVYNITKLIRASEAASSLHVMEGTVPSHEASIDENSRTGLRGNRRTPINSETQSGSLTSKLVKDGLLTPSMLKQLEQEWLKRQTDHGSHAGGTSYDMDNFKKTRKKK
;
A
#
# COMPACT_ATOMS: atom_id res chain seq x y z
N ILE A 1 3.83 24.62 -20.22
CA ILE A 1 3.88 23.55 -21.27
C ILE A 1 3.12 24.06 -22.49
N PRO A 2 3.80 24.23 -23.64
CA PRO A 2 3.15 24.68 -24.87
C PRO A 2 2.35 23.53 -25.49
N LEU A 3 1.03 23.59 -25.35
CA LEU A 3 0.09 22.64 -25.95
C LEU A 3 -0.99 23.45 -26.65
N ASN A 4 -1.44 22.96 -27.82
CA ASN A 4 -2.64 23.50 -28.45
C ASN A 4 -3.87 23.29 -27.54
N LEU A 5 -4.93 24.05 -27.77
CA LEU A 5 -6.11 24.06 -26.89
C LEU A 5 -6.75 22.68 -26.77
N ARG A 6 -6.84 21.92 -27.87
CA ARG A 6 -7.40 20.57 -27.91
C ARG A 6 -6.60 19.60 -27.04
N ALA A 7 -5.28 19.56 -27.21
CA ALA A 7 -4.41 18.69 -26.42
C ALA A 7 -4.48 19.05 -24.93
N ARG A 8 -4.42 20.34 -24.61
CA ARG A 8 -4.54 20.83 -23.24
C ARG A 8 -5.85 20.38 -22.58
N TYR A 9 -6.98 20.52 -23.28
CA TYR A 9 -8.28 20.09 -22.78
C TYR A 9 -8.30 18.58 -22.47
N VAL A 10 -7.76 17.75 -23.37
CA VAL A 10 -7.67 16.30 -23.16
C VAL A 10 -6.80 15.95 -21.95
N PHE A 11 -5.62 16.55 -21.80
CA PHE A 11 -4.77 16.31 -20.63
C PHE A 11 -5.45 16.74 -19.32
N CYS A 12 -6.19 17.85 -19.32
CA CYS A 12 -6.89 18.34 -18.13
C CYS A 12 -8.13 17.50 -17.75
N THR A 13 -8.68 16.75 -18.69
CA THR A 13 -9.86 15.87 -18.48
C THR A 13 -9.47 14.43 -18.18
N ALA A 14 -8.16 14.11 -18.18
CA ALA A 14 -7.68 12.80 -17.81
C ALA A 14 -8.05 12.48 -16.34
N PRO A 15 -8.63 11.29 -16.07
CA PRO A 15 -8.99 10.90 -14.71
C PRO A 15 -7.72 10.56 -13.93
N ILE A 16 -7.36 11.39 -12.96
CA ILE A 16 -6.19 11.18 -12.09
C ILE A 16 -6.53 11.47 -10.64
N ASN A 17 -5.91 10.71 -9.74
CA ASN A 17 -5.94 11.01 -8.31
C ASN A 17 -4.96 12.15 -7.99
N ARG A 18 -5.49 13.34 -7.73
CA ARG A 18 -4.69 14.56 -7.47
C ARG A 18 -3.99 14.54 -6.11
N ASN A 19 -4.40 13.65 -5.22
CA ASN A 19 -3.81 13.51 -3.88
C ASN A 19 -2.47 12.75 -3.92
N LEU A 20 -2.16 12.09 -5.05
CA LEU A 20 -0.90 11.36 -5.25
C LEU A 20 0.10 12.23 -6.01
N PRO A 21 1.13 12.82 -5.36
CA PRO A 21 2.07 13.73 -6.02
C PRO A 21 2.82 13.06 -7.18
N PHE A 22 3.05 11.75 -7.08
CA PHE A 22 3.73 10.97 -8.11
C PHE A 22 2.91 10.90 -9.42
N VAL A 23 1.59 10.73 -9.33
CA VAL A 23 0.68 10.72 -10.49
C VAL A 23 0.64 12.10 -11.14
N CYS A 24 0.49 13.16 -10.34
CA CYS A 24 0.53 14.55 -10.82
C CYS A 24 1.84 14.90 -11.55
N THR A 25 2.98 14.46 -10.98
CA THR A 25 4.30 14.66 -11.59
C THR A 25 4.44 13.88 -12.90
N SER A 26 3.85 12.69 -12.98
CA SER A 26 3.86 11.85 -14.18
C SER A 26 3.00 12.45 -15.30
N LEU A 27 1.81 12.96 -14.99
CA LEU A 27 0.99 13.73 -15.94
C LEU A 27 1.78 14.90 -16.54
N LEU A 28 2.51 15.64 -15.69
CA LEU A 28 3.35 16.75 -16.13
C LEU A 28 4.48 16.30 -17.06
N LYS A 29 5.13 15.18 -16.76
CA LYS A 29 6.15 14.57 -17.62
C LYS A 29 5.57 14.12 -18.96
N PHE A 30 4.36 13.55 -18.97
CA PHE A 30 3.69 13.13 -20.19
C PHE A 30 3.36 14.33 -21.08
N ALA A 31 2.77 15.38 -20.50
CA ALA A 31 2.46 16.62 -21.20
C ALA A 31 3.73 17.30 -21.75
N ARG A 32 4.86 17.25 -21.02
CA ARG A 32 6.15 17.77 -21.49
C ARG A 32 6.67 16.97 -22.69
N GLN A 33 6.68 15.63 -22.64
CA GLN A 33 7.08 14.82 -23.80
C GLN A 33 6.19 15.07 -25.00
N PHE A 34 4.88 15.10 -24.77
CA PHE A 34 3.92 15.40 -25.81
C PHE A 34 4.19 16.76 -26.48
N SER A 35 4.49 17.80 -25.69
CA SER A 35 4.79 19.14 -26.22
C SER A 35 6.07 19.21 -27.06
N ARG A 36 6.98 18.26 -26.90
CA ARG A 36 8.21 18.14 -27.70
C ARG A 36 8.01 17.31 -28.97
N ASN A 37 6.79 16.82 -29.20
CA ASN A 37 6.46 15.94 -30.30
C ASN A 37 7.30 14.64 -30.27
N GLU A 38 7.64 14.17 -29.06
CA GLU A 38 8.31 12.89 -28.84
C GLU A 38 7.31 11.85 -28.31
N PRO A 39 7.18 10.68 -28.96
CA PRO A 39 6.26 9.65 -28.52
C PRO A 39 6.70 9.04 -27.18
N LEU A 40 5.73 8.73 -26.33
CA LEU A 40 5.94 8.02 -25.08
C LEU A 40 6.02 6.52 -25.35
N THR A 41 7.22 6.07 -25.69
CA THR A 41 7.47 4.66 -26.03
C THR A 41 7.37 3.74 -24.79
N PHE A 42 7.30 2.43 -25.03
CA PHE A 42 7.27 1.44 -23.94
C PHE A 42 8.54 1.51 -23.09
N GLN A 43 9.70 1.68 -23.73
CA GLN A 43 10.97 1.86 -23.02
C GLN A 43 10.98 3.11 -22.14
N TRP A 44 10.37 4.21 -22.64
CA TRP A 44 10.27 5.45 -21.88
C TRP A 44 9.44 5.27 -20.59
N ILE A 45 8.29 4.61 -20.69
CA ILE A 45 7.42 4.40 -19.52
C ILE A 45 8.07 3.41 -18.53
N CYS A 46 8.68 2.33 -19.00
CA CYS A 46 9.43 1.39 -18.15
C CYS A 46 10.54 2.09 -17.38
N LYS A 47 11.30 2.99 -18.03
CA LYS A 47 12.33 3.78 -17.37
C LYS A 47 11.74 4.74 -16.33
N HIS A 48 10.63 5.41 -16.65
CA HIS A 48 9.97 6.35 -15.73
C HIS A 48 9.40 5.66 -14.48
N LEU A 49 8.89 4.43 -14.64
CA LEU A 49 8.31 3.63 -13.56
C LEU A 49 9.32 2.75 -12.82
N HIS A 50 10.60 2.73 -13.24
CA HIS A 50 11.63 1.84 -12.73
C HIS A 50 11.25 0.36 -12.83
N TRP A 51 10.71 -0.04 -13.99
CA TRP A 51 10.38 -1.43 -14.29
C TRP A 51 11.65 -2.28 -14.52
N PRO A 52 11.73 -3.53 -14.03
CA PRO A 52 10.70 -4.33 -13.35
C PRO A 52 10.48 -3.95 -11.88
N VAL A 53 9.21 -3.91 -11.47
CA VAL A 53 8.83 -3.65 -10.07
C VAL A 53 8.97 -4.90 -9.21
N SER A 54 9.32 -4.70 -7.94
CA SER A 54 9.44 -5.78 -6.95
C SER A 54 8.20 -5.91 -6.07
N SER A 55 8.04 -7.06 -5.43
CA SER A 55 6.99 -7.27 -4.41
C SER A 55 7.12 -6.25 -3.27
N PRO A 56 6.00 -5.68 -2.78
CA PRO A 56 6.04 -4.68 -1.71
C PRO A 56 6.53 -5.31 -0.40
N LYS A 57 7.37 -4.60 0.34
CA LYS A 57 7.89 -5.03 1.65
C LYS A 57 7.27 -4.24 2.81
N SER A 58 6.73 -3.07 2.50
CA SER A 58 6.00 -2.18 3.42
C SER A 58 4.67 -1.72 2.82
N ILE A 59 3.79 -1.19 3.67
CA ILE A 59 2.55 -0.51 3.23
C ILE A 59 2.87 0.68 2.32
N LYS A 60 3.95 1.42 2.60
CA LYS A 60 4.40 2.51 1.75
C LYS A 60 4.73 2.04 0.33
N ASP A 61 5.35 0.87 0.20
CA ASP A 61 5.68 0.28 -1.09
C ASP A 61 4.40 -0.14 -1.84
N LEU A 62 3.44 -0.72 -1.12
CA LEU A 62 2.16 -1.13 -1.70
C LEU A 62 1.39 0.09 -2.24
N MET A 63 1.34 1.19 -1.50
CA MET A 63 0.75 2.46 -1.97
C MET A 63 1.51 3.04 -3.16
N HIS A 64 2.84 2.88 -3.22
CA HIS A 64 3.62 3.30 -4.37
C HIS A 64 3.26 2.48 -5.62
N LEU A 65 3.09 1.16 -5.49
CA LEU A 65 2.66 0.30 -6.59
C LEU A 65 1.27 0.66 -7.12
N GLU A 66 0.34 1.02 -6.22
CA GLU A 66 -0.98 1.56 -6.61
C GLU A 66 -0.83 2.86 -7.42
N ALA A 67 0.02 3.79 -6.98
CA ALA A 67 0.30 5.01 -7.74
C ALA A 67 0.96 4.72 -9.10
N VAL A 68 1.80 3.68 -9.21
CA VAL A 68 2.35 3.22 -10.50
C VAL A 68 1.23 2.70 -11.41
N HIS A 69 0.26 1.98 -10.86
CA HIS A 69 -0.91 1.48 -11.59
C HIS A 69 -1.75 2.64 -12.16
N ASP A 70 -2.05 3.65 -11.35
CA ASP A 70 -2.74 4.87 -11.79
C ASP A 70 -2.04 5.56 -12.98
N ILE A 71 -0.69 5.53 -13.01
CA ILE A 71 0.09 6.10 -14.11
C ILE A 71 -0.01 5.25 -15.38
N LEU A 72 -0.07 3.93 -15.25
CA LEU A 72 -0.31 3.04 -16.39
C LEU A 72 -1.73 3.24 -16.95
N ASP A 73 -2.73 3.39 -16.08
CA ASP A 73 -4.10 3.74 -16.50
C ASP A 73 -4.16 5.09 -17.20
N LEU A 74 -3.44 6.09 -16.69
CA LEU A 74 -3.30 7.39 -17.34
C LEU A 74 -2.68 7.25 -18.74
N TYR A 75 -1.61 6.46 -18.90
CA TYR A 75 -1.01 6.19 -20.20
C TYR A 75 -2.02 5.58 -21.16
N LEU A 76 -2.74 4.54 -20.71
CA LEU A 76 -3.73 3.84 -21.52
C LEU A 76 -4.89 4.77 -21.92
N TRP A 77 -5.38 5.58 -20.98
CA TRP A 77 -6.45 6.55 -21.26
C TRP A 77 -6.05 7.55 -22.35
N LEU A 78 -4.81 8.05 -22.31
CA LEU A 78 -4.25 8.95 -23.32
C LEU A 78 -4.00 8.25 -24.65
N SER A 79 -3.66 6.95 -24.65
CA SER A 79 -3.42 6.17 -25.87
C SER A 79 -4.63 6.06 -26.79
N TYR A 80 -5.85 6.06 -26.23
CA TYR A 80 -7.08 6.09 -27.03
C TYR A 80 -7.33 7.42 -27.76
N ARG A 81 -6.63 8.50 -27.37
CA ARG A 81 -6.85 9.87 -27.88
C ARG A 81 -5.67 10.37 -28.71
N PHE A 82 -4.47 9.87 -28.41
CA PHE A 82 -3.21 10.27 -29.03
C PHE A 82 -2.40 9.03 -29.43
N MET A 83 -2.95 8.22 -30.33
CA MET A 83 -2.37 6.92 -30.71
C MET A 83 -0.92 7.03 -31.20
N ASP A 84 -0.59 8.06 -31.98
CA ASP A 84 0.76 8.27 -32.50
C ASP A 84 1.78 8.64 -31.42
N MET A 85 1.32 9.29 -30.34
CA MET A 85 2.16 9.74 -29.23
C MET A 85 2.21 8.72 -28.09
N PHE A 86 1.29 7.76 -28.05
CA PHE A 86 1.21 6.69 -27.05
C PHE A 86 1.00 5.33 -27.74
N PRO A 87 1.98 4.88 -28.55
CA PRO A 87 1.76 3.79 -29.52
C PRO A 87 1.71 2.38 -28.91
N HIS A 88 2.13 2.18 -27.65
CA HIS A 88 2.35 0.84 -27.09
C HIS A 88 1.34 0.42 -26.01
N ALA A 89 0.06 0.73 -26.21
CA ALA A 89 -1.01 0.38 -25.27
C ALA A 89 -1.05 -1.12 -24.92
N GLY A 90 -0.78 -2.03 -25.88
CA GLY A 90 -0.79 -3.47 -25.64
C GLY A 90 0.31 -3.95 -24.68
N LEU A 91 1.54 -3.42 -24.84
CA LEU A 91 2.66 -3.74 -23.94
C LEU A 91 2.42 -3.15 -22.54
N VAL A 92 1.90 -1.92 -22.47
CA VAL A 92 1.56 -1.26 -21.21
C VAL A 92 0.46 -2.03 -20.45
N ARG A 93 -0.55 -2.55 -21.17
CA ARG A 93 -1.59 -3.41 -20.56
C ARG A 93 -1.04 -4.73 -20.03
N SER A 94 0.02 -5.26 -20.65
CA SER A 94 0.66 -6.50 -20.21
C SER A 94 1.37 -6.29 -18.86
N ILE A 95 2.20 -5.24 -18.75
CA ILE A 95 2.88 -4.91 -17.48
C ILE A 95 1.89 -4.44 -16.40
N GLN A 96 0.78 -3.80 -16.78
CA GLN A 96 -0.28 -3.43 -15.85
C GLN A 96 -0.90 -4.68 -15.21
N LYS A 97 -1.18 -5.72 -16.01
CA LYS A 97 -1.70 -7.00 -15.49
C LYS A 97 -0.69 -7.71 -14.58
N GLU A 98 0.60 -7.64 -14.91
CA GLU A 98 1.65 -8.17 -14.03
C GLU A 98 1.73 -7.39 -12.71
N LEU A 99 1.63 -6.06 -12.76
CA LEU A 99 1.58 -5.20 -11.58
C LEU A 99 0.35 -5.49 -10.71
N ASP A 100 -0.82 -5.68 -11.32
CA ASP A 100 -2.05 -6.06 -10.61
C ASP A 100 -1.88 -7.34 -9.80
N ALA A 101 -1.22 -8.35 -10.38
CA ALA A 101 -0.92 -9.60 -9.67
C ALA A 101 0.04 -9.37 -8.47
N ILE A 102 1.02 -8.46 -8.62
CA ILE A 102 1.93 -8.11 -7.53
C ILE A 102 1.19 -7.37 -6.40
N ILE A 103 0.32 -6.42 -6.75
CA ILE A 103 -0.52 -5.69 -5.79
C ILE A 103 -1.45 -6.66 -5.08
N GLN A 104 -2.11 -7.56 -5.82
CA GLN A 104 -3.00 -8.58 -5.26
C GLN A 104 -2.27 -9.45 -4.22
N ASN A 105 -1.06 -9.91 -4.53
CA ASN A 105 -0.23 -10.68 -3.61
C ASN A 105 0.19 -9.85 -2.37
N GLY A 106 0.47 -8.56 -2.55
CA GLY A 106 0.76 -7.62 -1.46
C GLY A 106 -0.44 -7.43 -0.53
N VAL A 107 -1.64 -7.23 -1.08
CA VAL A 107 -2.90 -7.10 -0.33
C VAL A 107 -3.24 -8.40 0.39
N TYR A 108 -3.05 -9.57 -0.23
CA TYR A 108 -3.24 -10.87 0.43
C TYR A 108 -2.35 -11.02 1.68
N ASN A 109 -1.14 -10.44 1.64
CA ASN A 109 -0.19 -10.46 2.74
C ASN A 109 -0.20 -9.16 3.60
N ILE A 110 -1.26 -8.35 3.55
CA ILE A 110 -1.28 -7.00 4.15
C ILE A 110 -0.92 -6.98 5.63
N THR A 111 -1.31 -8.01 6.39
CA THR A 111 -0.97 -8.13 7.82
C THR A 111 0.54 -8.20 8.08
N LYS A 112 1.32 -8.82 7.17
CA LYS A 112 2.78 -8.86 7.25
C LYS A 112 3.38 -7.49 6.92
N LEU A 113 2.81 -6.78 5.95
CA LEU A 113 3.26 -5.46 5.53
C LEU A 113 3.03 -4.40 6.63
N ILE A 114 1.89 -4.47 7.33
CA ILE A 114 1.59 -3.58 8.47
C ILE A 114 2.64 -3.78 9.57
N ARG A 115 2.90 -5.02 9.99
CA ARG A 115 3.90 -5.34 11.02
C ARG A 115 5.30 -4.89 10.64
N ALA A 116 5.70 -5.08 9.37
CA ALA A 116 6.98 -4.61 8.87
C ALA A 116 7.08 -3.07 8.89
N SER A 117 5.99 -2.36 8.58
CA SER A 117 5.93 -0.90 8.64
C SER A 117 6.03 -0.37 10.08
N GLU A 118 5.35 -1.00 11.04
CA GLU A 118 5.42 -0.64 12.46
C GLU A 118 6.84 -0.83 13.03
N ALA A 119 7.48 -1.96 12.70
CA ALA A 119 8.85 -2.24 13.11
C ALA A 119 9.84 -1.18 12.57
N ALA A 120 9.73 -0.81 11.29
CA ALA A 120 10.56 0.23 10.69
C ALA A 120 10.34 1.61 11.32
N SER A 121 9.10 1.97 11.66
CA SER A 121 8.78 3.22 12.36
C SER A 121 9.33 3.27 13.78
N SER A 122 9.36 2.14 14.49
CA SER A 122 9.88 2.07 15.87
C SER A 122 11.40 2.25 15.99
N LEU A 123 12.16 1.84 14.97
CA LEU A 123 13.63 2.03 14.90
C LEU A 123 14.03 3.51 14.75
N HIS A 124 13.17 4.36 14.19
CA HIS A 124 13.50 5.78 13.96
C HIS A 124 13.46 6.64 15.23
N VAL A 125 12.91 6.14 16.34
CA VAL A 125 12.76 6.92 17.59
C VAL A 125 14.01 6.87 18.48
N MET A 126 15.00 6.01 18.20
CA MET A 126 16.22 5.88 19.03
C MET A 126 17.44 6.70 18.55
N GLU A 127 17.35 7.41 17.43
CA GLU A 127 18.47 8.20 16.87
C GLU A 127 18.19 9.71 16.94
N GLY A 128 17.82 10.17 18.13
CA GLY A 128 17.48 11.57 18.42
C GLY A 128 18.09 12.07 19.72
N THR A 129 19.32 11.65 20.06
CA THR A 129 20.10 12.25 21.14
C THR A 129 21.16 13.15 20.52
N VAL A 130 20.84 14.43 20.43
CA VAL A 130 21.73 15.51 20.01
C VAL A 130 22.90 15.60 21.01
N PRO A 131 24.17 15.46 20.60
CA PRO A 131 25.30 15.95 21.40
C PRO A 131 25.62 17.37 20.93
N SER A 132 25.26 18.34 21.77
CA SER A 132 25.82 19.68 21.74
C SER A 132 27.34 19.60 21.96
N HIS A 133 28.15 20.22 21.09
CA HIS A 133 29.49 20.61 21.50
C HIS A 133 29.97 21.87 20.76
N GLU A 134 29.99 22.98 21.51
CA GLU A 134 30.86 24.12 21.27
C GLU A 134 32.33 23.77 21.58
N ALA A 135 33.24 24.61 21.10
CA ALA A 135 34.68 24.46 21.03
C ALA A 135 35.44 24.18 22.35
N SER A 136 36.59 23.49 22.28
CA SER A 136 37.96 24.02 22.51
C SER A 136 39.01 22.95 22.92
N ILE A 137 40.09 22.92 22.13
CA ILE A 137 41.55 22.86 22.41
C ILE A 137 42.14 22.06 23.62
N ASP A 138 43.14 21.24 23.27
CA ASP A 138 44.41 20.84 23.96
C ASP A 138 44.67 19.53 24.73
N GLU A 139 45.93 19.13 24.56
CA GLU A 139 46.68 17.91 24.85
C GLU A 139 46.70 17.37 26.29
N ASN A 140 46.96 16.05 26.34
CA ASN A 140 48.02 15.39 27.13
C ASN A 140 47.58 14.36 28.20
N SER A 141 48.18 13.16 28.07
CA SER A 141 48.55 12.20 29.13
C SER A 141 47.52 11.30 29.83
N ARG A 142 47.74 9.99 29.60
CA ARG A 142 47.94 8.91 30.59
C ARG A 142 46.74 8.26 31.32
N THR A 143 46.58 6.97 31.01
CA THR A 143 46.35 5.81 31.92
C THR A 143 45.39 5.95 33.11
N GLY A 144 44.37 5.08 33.16
CA GLY A 144 43.64 4.81 34.40
C GLY A 144 42.55 3.75 34.26
N LEU A 145 42.84 2.54 34.74
CA LEU A 145 41.88 1.45 34.99
C LEU A 145 41.03 1.75 36.25
N ARG A 146 39.71 1.52 36.17
CA ARG A 146 38.71 1.10 37.22
C ARG A 146 37.33 1.55 36.73
N GLY A 147 36.26 0.78 36.71
CA GLY A 147 35.90 -0.40 37.50
C GLY A 147 34.50 -0.15 38.09
N ASN A 148 33.54 -1.06 37.82
CA ASN A 148 32.18 -1.16 38.38
C ASN A 148 31.21 0.02 38.05
N ARG A 149 29.92 -0.18 37.77
CA ARG A 149 28.94 -0.99 38.51
C ARG A 149 27.65 -1.15 37.67
N ARG A 150 27.11 -2.36 37.64
CA ARG A 150 25.74 -2.66 37.17
C ARG A 150 24.73 -2.23 38.23
N THR A 151 23.60 -1.65 37.82
CA THR A 151 22.27 -1.98 38.36
C THR A 151 21.18 -1.63 37.33
N PRO A 152 20.08 -2.40 37.29
CA PRO A 152 19.09 -2.37 36.22
C PRO A 152 17.97 -1.36 36.52
N ILE A 153 17.54 -0.60 35.51
CA ILE A 153 16.30 0.16 35.59
C ILE A 153 15.20 -0.62 34.87
N ASN A 154 14.35 -1.20 35.72
CA ASN A 154 13.00 -1.62 35.42
C ASN A 154 12.23 -0.42 34.82
N SER A 155 11.71 -0.56 33.61
CA SER A 155 10.52 0.19 33.19
C SER A 155 9.64 -0.73 32.37
N GLU A 156 8.83 -1.47 33.13
CA GLU A 156 7.44 -1.78 32.85
C GLU A 156 7.02 -1.73 31.38
N THR A 157 7.01 -2.92 30.79
CA THR A 157 6.05 -3.35 29.77
C THR A 157 4.62 -2.96 30.16
N GLN A 158 4.22 -1.73 29.86
CA GLN A 158 2.83 -1.38 29.66
C GLN A 158 2.53 -1.47 28.16
N SER A 159 2.48 -2.71 27.69
CA SER A 159 1.82 -3.03 26.42
C SER A 159 0.32 -2.85 26.63
N GLY A 160 -0.14 -1.60 26.62
CA GLY A 160 -1.55 -1.30 26.47
C GLY A 160 -2.04 -1.98 25.19
N SER A 161 -3.06 -2.82 25.33
CA SER A 161 -3.74 -3.53 24.24
C SER A 161 -3.83 -2.63 23.00
N LEU A 162 -3.40 -3.10 21.84
CA LEU A 162 -3.34 -2.36 20.56
C LEU A 162 -4.56 -1.46 20.33
N THR A 163 -5.71 -1.96 20.75
CA THR A 163 -7.00 -1.29 20.78
C THR A 163 -7.00 0.06 21.50
N SER A 164 -6.36 0.16 22.67
CA SER A 164 -6.27 1.42 23.42
C SER A 164 -5.37 2.44 22.74
N LYS A 165 -4.35 1.99 22.00
CA LYS A 165 -3.50 2.87 21.18
C LYS A 165 -4.26 3.45 19.99
N LEU A 166 -5.04 2.62 19.29
CA LEU A 166 -5.86 3.05 18.15
C LEU A 166 -6.95 4.05 18.53
N VAL A 167 -7.52 3.93 19.73
CA VAL A 167 -8.46 4.91 20.29
C VAL A 167 -7.75 6.21 20.66
N LYS A 168 -6.54 6.13 21.24
CA LYS A 168 -5.75 7.31 21.62
C LYS A 168 -5.29 8.12 20.41
N ASP A 169 -4.96 7.46 19.31
CA ASP A 169 -4.49 8.09 18.08
C ASP A 169 -5.65 8.63 17.21
N GLY A 170 -6.90 8.53 17.67
CA GLY A 170 -8.09 9.08 17.00
C GLY A 170 -8.49 8.33 15.72
N LEU A 171 -7.82 7.20 15.43
CA LEU A 171 -8.09 6.35 14.27
C LEU A 171 -9.29 5.42 14.50
N LEU A 172 -9.72 5.26 15.75
CA LEU A 172 -10.90 4.49 16.13
C LEU A 172 -11.69 5.22 17.22
N THR A 173 -12.99 5.42 17.03
CA THR A 173 -13.85 5.94 18.11
C THR A 173 -14.23 4.83 19.09
N PRO A 174 -14.39 5.13 20.40
CA PRO A 174 -14.80 4.13 21.38
C PRO A 174 -16.13 3.41 21.05
N SER A 175 -17.02 4.09 20.31
CA SER A 175 -18.29 3.52 19.84
C SER A 175 -18.10 2.49 18.72
N MET A 176 -17.20 2.76 17.76
CA MET A 176 -16.85 1.80 16.70
C MET A 176 -16.21 0.54 17.28
N LEU A 177 -15.41 0.68 18.34
CA LEU A 177 -14.82 -0.46 19.02
C LEU A 177 -15.87 -1.37 19.65
N LYS A 178 -16.81 -0.77 20.38
CA LYS A 178 -17.89 -1.51 21.04
C LYS A 178 -18.77 -2.25 20.03
N GLN A 179 -18.99 -1.66 18.86
CA GLN A 179 -19.72 -2.31 17.77
C GLN A 179 -18.95 -3.51 17.21
N LEU A 180 -17.64 -3.39 16.97
CA LEU A 180 -16.80 -4.49 16.51
C LEU A 180 -16.78 -5.65 17.51
N GLU A 181 -16.68 -5.34 18.81
CA GLU A 181 -16.73 -6.35 19.87
C GLU A 181 -18.08 -7.10 19.89
N GLN A 182 -19.19 -6.37 19.73
CA GLN A 182 -20.52 -6.96 19.62
C GLN A 182 -20.68 -7.84 18.37
N GLU A 183 -20.18 -7.40 17.22
CA GLU A 183 -20.20 -8.19 15.99
C GLU A 183 -19.35 -9.46 16.11
N TRP A 184 -18.23 -9.39 16.83
CA TRP A 184 -17.38 -10.55 17.11
C TRP A 184 -18.08 -11.59 18.00
N LEU A 185 -18.74 -11.13 19.07
CA LEU A 185 -19.47 -12.00 19.99
C LEU A 185 -20.70 -12.65 19.31
N LYS A 186 -21.37 -11.89 18.44
CA LYS A 186 -22.48 -12.38 17.61
C LYS A 186 -22.02 -13.49 16.65
N ARG A 187 -20.80 -13.41 16.11
CA ARG A 187 -20.25 -14.45 15.23
C ARG A 187 -19.82 -15.72 15.98
N GLN A 188 -19.40 -15.62 17.24
CA GLN A 188 -19.09 -16.81 18.05
C GLN A 188 -20.33 -17.58 18.46
N THR A 189 -21.44 -16.89 18.73
CA THR A 189 -22.72 -17.52 19.09
C THR A 189 -23.41 -18.18 17.89
N ASP A 190 -23.23 -17.66 16.68
CA ASP A 190 -23.80 -18.23 15.45
C ASP A 190 -23.09 -19.54 15.02
N HIS A 191 -21.81 -19.71 15.37
CA HIS A 191 -21.04 -20.92 15.05
C HIS A 191 -21.25 -22.10 16.03
N GLY A 192 -22.04 -21.92 17.10
CA GLY A 192 -22.27 -22.93 18.13
C GLY A 192 -23.51 -23.83 17.96
N SER A 193 -24.35 -23.60 16.94
CA SER A 193 -25.68 -24.25 16.86
C SER A 193 -25.86 -25.31 15.77
N HIS A 194 -24.79 -25.75 15.09
CA HIS A 194 -24.85 -26.89 14.16
C HIS A 194 -24.19 -28.16 14.73
N ALA A 195 -24.77 -28.68 15.81
CA ALA A 195 -24.55 -30.06 16.26
C ALA A 195 -25.87 -30.62 16.82
N GLY A 196 -26.61 -31.35 16.00
CA GLY A 196 -27.87 -31.99 16.41
C GLY A 196 -28.57 -32.65 15.22
N GLY A 197 -28.50 -33.98 15.16
CA GLY A 197 -28.82 -34.80 13.98
C GLY A 197 -30.29 -34.89 13.57
N THR A 198 -30.50 -35.47 12.38
CA THR A 198 -31.59 -36.40 12.01
C THR A 198 -31.08 -37.15 10.78
N SER A 199 -30.75 -38.44 10.91
CA SER A 199 -31.64 -39.61 10.80
C SER A 199 -32.25 -39.80 9.41
N TYR A 200 -31.88 -40.94 8.86
CA TYR A 200 -32.25 -41.65 7.63
C TYR A 200 -33.75 -41.62 7.31
N ASP A 201 -34.07 -41.41 6.03
CA ASP A 201 -35.17 -42.15 5.38
C ASP A 201 -34.90 -42.29 3.88
N MET A 202 -34.74 -43.54 3.47
CA MET A 202 -34.58 -44.01 2.10
C MET A 202 -35.77 -44.93 1.87
N ASP A 203 -36.79 -44.49 1.12
CA ASP A 203 -37.57 -45.39 0.26
C ASP A 203 -38.67 -44.68 -0.55
N ASN A 204 -38.76 -45.13 -1.82
CA ASN A 204 -39.95 -45.19 -2.68
C ASN A 204 -40.58 -43.87 -3.22
N PHE A 205 -41.10 -43.76 -4.44
CA PHE A 205 -41.76 -44.75 -5.30
C PHE A 205 -41.76 -44.29 -6.79
N LYS A 206 -41.96 -45.28 -7.64
CA LYS A 206 -42.00 -45.36 -9.11
C LYS A 206 -42.87 -44.34 -9.90
N LYS A 207 -42.43 -44.14 -11.16
CA LYS A 207 -43.19 -44.05 -12.45
C LYS A 207 -44.24 -42.95 -12.66
N THR A 208 -44.07 -42.17 -13.75
CA THR A 208 -45.01 -41.93 -14.90
C THR A 208 -44.49 -40.73 -15.72
N ARG A 209 -43.98 -40.82 -16.97
CA ARG A 209 -44.67 -40.91 -18.29
C ARG A 209 -45.91 -40.00 -18.44
N LYS A 210 -45.79 -38.81 -19.07
CA LYS A 210 -46.44 -38.43 -20.36
C LYS A 210 -46.28 -36.94 -20.73
N LYS A 211 -46.18 -36.74 -22.06
CA LYS A 211 -46.24 -35.52 -22.87
C LYS A 211 -47.25 -34.44 -22.39
N LYS A 212 -46.88 -33.18 -22.63
CA LYS A 212 -47.62 -32.33 -23.58
C LYS A 212 -46.63 -31.44 -24.32
#